data_AF-A0A950T592-F1
#
_entry.id   AF-A0A950T592-F1
#
_cell.length_a   1.000
_cell.length_b   1.000
_cell.length_c   1.000
_cell.angle_alpha   90.00
_cell.angle_beta   90.00
_cell.angle_gamma   90.00
#
_symmetry.space_group_name_H-M   'P 1'
#
loop_
_entity.id
_entity.type
_entity.pdbx_description
1 polymer ?
#
loop_
_entity_poly.entity_id
_entity_poly.type
_entity_poly.pdbx_seq_one_letter_code
_entity_poly.pdbx_strand_id
1 'polypeptide(L)'
;MPDDERHRVVILTAIPVEYQAVRAHLSDPHSETYSGTIYERGSFTANNLLWDVLIVETGAGNTRAATETVRAIEYFRPHLVLFIGVAGGLKDVKLGDVVAATKVYGYESGKAGREFQPRPEVHSSTHRMEQRARAEARKKDWLERLAASFPDPATIPHVYVAPIASGNQVAASTGSALGSLLRSNYSDALAVEMEGYGFLEAVHAYPSIDALIIRGISDLIDDKSEADARHFQEIAARHATAFAFEILAHMEVAMHQQPPELRTTAPLEGWQGGETAQQGIMTREELESLSPDELTARYLQEFLTAIPEHSQRVSRSGASFDGGRDKCKSAIKWLDYLDEDVRRICETAPALSYLDLGRLQNIRERIRVLKSELEPFRHLRLRVTPRQKRDEESKYEQIRQGCRTLVSALDQFKRQR
;
A
#
# COMPACT_ATOMS: atom_id res chain seq x y z
N MET A 1 4.93 23.36 13.96
CA MET A 1 5.21 21.96 13.60
C MET A 1 5.59 21.94 12.13
N PRO A 2 6.77 21.40 11.76
CA PRO A 2 7.12 21.18 10.36
C PRO A 2 6.08 20.29 9.66
N ASP A 3 5.96 20.40 8.33
CA ASP A 3 5.00 19.63 7.52
C ASP A 3 5.28 18.11 7.53
N ASP A 4 6.45 17.72 8.05
CA ASP A 4 7.03 16.36 8.05
C ASP A 4 6.52 15.45 9.19
N GLU A 5 5.76 15.99 10.15
CA GLU A 5 5.19 15.22 11.28
C GLU A 5 3.70 14.89 11.13
N ARG A 6 3.02 15.39 10.08
CA ARG A 6 1.56 15.20 9.93
C ARG A 6 1.23 13.95 9.14
N HIS A 7 0.36 13.11 9.69
CA HIS A 7 -0.16 11.96 8.95
C HIS A 7 -1.17 12.42 7.92
N ARG A 8 -0.88 12.17 6.65
CA ARG A 8 -1.77 12.58 5.56
C ARG A 8 -2.69 11.45 5.12
N VAL A 9 -3.99 11.74 5.08
CA VAL A 9 -5.02 10.86 4.52
C VAL A 9 -5.82 11.60 3.46
N VAL A 10 -6.09 10.92 2.35
CA VAL A 10 -7.13 11.37 1.41
C VAL A 10 -8.36 10.48 1.57
N ILE A 11 -9.53 11.08 1.73
CA ILE A 11 -10.81 10.42 1.86
C ILE A 11 -11.66 10.75 0.62
N LEU A 12 -12.03 9.71 -0.11
CA LEU A 12 -12.92 9.80 -1.25
C LEU A 12 -14.32 9.40 -0.83
N THR A 13 -15.31 10.15 -1.30
CA THR A 13 -16.74 9.87 -1.13
C THR A 13 -17.43 9.98 -2.48
N ALA A 14 -18.52 9.25 -2.70
CA ALA A 14 -19.21 9.24 -3.99
C ALA A 14 -20.29 10.34 -4.10
N ILE A 15 -20.98 10.67 -3.00
CA ILE A 15 -22.16 11.56 -3.02
C ILE A 15 -22.17 12.58 -1.87
N PRO A 16 -22.99 13.65 -1.96
CA PRO A 16 -22.93 14.77 -1.02
C PRO A 16 -23.15 14.39 0.45
N VAL A 17 -24.06 13.46 0.74
CA VAL A 17 -24.34 13.06 2.14
C VAL A 17 -23.14 12.37 2.80
N GLU A 18 -22.38 11.58 2.04
CA GLU A 18 -21.15 10.94 2.50
C GLU A 18 -20.07 11.98 2.73
N TYR A 19 -19.90 12.89 1.77
CA TYR A 19 -18.97 14.01 1.88
C TYR A 19 -19.23 14.85 3.14
N GLN A 20 -20.49 15.24 3.37
CA GLN A 20 -20.87 16.04 4.54
C GLN A 20 -20.66 15.28 5.85
N ALA A 21 -20.88 13.96 5.86
CA ALA A 21 -20.60 13.13 7.04
C ALA A 21 -19.11 13.19 7.39
N VAL A 22 -18.20 13.00 6.41
CA VAL A 22 -16.75 13.08 6.62
C VAL A 22 -16.33 14.50 7.04
N ARG A 23 -16.82 15.52 6.34
CA ARG A 23 -16.51 16.93 6.61
C ARG A 23 -16.82 17.34 8.05
N ALA A 24 -17.87 16.79 8.66
CA ALA A 24 -18.27 17.10 10.03
C ALA A 24 -17.22 16.70 11.09
N HIS A 25 -16.25 15.86 10.76
CA HIS A 25 -15.15 15.47 11.65
C HIS A 25 -13.90 16.34 11.49
N LEU A 26 -13.90 17.30 10.55
CA LEU A 26 -12.73 18.13 10.26
C LEU A 26 -12.74 19.43 11.07
N SER A 27 -11.55 19.86 11.47
CA SER A 27 -11.27 21.19 12.01
C SER A 27 -10.58 22.05 10.96
N ASP A 28 -10.98 23.33 10.89
CA ASP A 28 -10.45 24.35 9.96
C ASP A 28 -10.50 23.94 8.47
N PRO A 29 -11.68 23.52 7.94
CA PRO A 29 -11.79 23.08 6.57
C PRO A 29 -11.69 24.26 5.59
N HIS A 30 -10.84 24.12 4.58
CA HIS A 30 -10.64 25.10 3.52
C HIS A 30 -10.44 24.40 2.17
N SER A 31 -10.78 25.08 1.07
CA SER A 31 -10.66 24.50 -0.27
C SER A 31 -9.23 24.54 -0.80
N GLU A 32 -8.80 23.45 -1.42
CA GLU A 32 -7.57 23.32 -2.19
C GLU A 32 -7.91 22.79 -3.59
N THR A 33 -7.51 23.51 -4.64
CA THR A 33 -7.84 23.13 -6.03
C THR A 33 -6.62 22.56 -6.74
N TYR A 34 -6.75 21.37 -7.32
CA TYR A 34 -5.72 20.75 -8.15
C TYR A 34 -6.31 20.16 -9.42
N SER A 35 -5.73 20.53 -10.57
CA SER A 35 -6.14 20.04 -11.90
C SER A 35 -7.65 20.19 -12.19
N GLY A 36 -8.30 21.20 -11.62
CA GLY A 36 -9.73 21.46 -11.75
C GLY A 36 -10.62 20.69 -10.76
N THR A 37 -10.07 19.77 -9.97
CA THR A 37 -10.77 19.16 -8.82
C THR A 37 -10.61 20.04 -7.59
N ILE A 38 -11.70 20.23 -6.85
CA ILE A 38 -11.71 20.93 -5.57
C ILE A 38 -11.71 19.87 -4.46
N TYR A 39 -10.67 19.90 -3.64
CA TYR A 39 -10.59 19.16 -2.39
C TYR A 39 -10.91 20.12 -1.25
N GLU A 40 -11.44 19.60 -0.16
CA GLU A 40 -11.47 20.33 1.11
C GLU A 40 -10.43 19.71 2.04
N ARG A 41 -9.55 20.54 2.56
CA ARG A 41 -8.46 20.15 3.43
C ARG A 41 -8.75 20.68 4.83
N GLY A 42 -8.54 19.84 5.81
CA GLY A 42 -8.69 20.18 7.22
C GLY A 42 -7.82 19.31 8.09
N SER A 43 -8.02 19.39 9.39
CA SER A 43 -7.28 18.60 10.36
C SER A 43 -8.20 17.74 11.21
N PHE A 44 -7.70 16.60 11.65
CA PHE A 44 -8.35 15.75 12.64
C PHE A 44 -7.33 15.33 13.69
N THR A 45 -7.65 15.57 14.96
CA THR A 45 -6.74 15.23 16.08
C THR A 45 -7.43 14.24 17.02
N ALA A 46 -6.78 13.12 17.29
CA ALA A 46 -7.23 12.15 18.28
C ALA A 46 -6.04 11.37 18.83
N ASN A 47 -6.05 11.02 20.12
CA ASN A 47 -5.02 10.20 20.77
C ASN A 47 -3.57 10.66 20.49
N ASN A 48 -3.33 11.98 20.53
CA ASN A 48 -2.06 12.63 20.20
C ASN A 48 -1.57 12.46 18.75
N LEU A 49 -2.42 11.97 17.86
CA LEU A 49 -2.16 11.93 16.41
C LEU A 49 -2.86 13.11 15.74
N LEU A 50 -2.10 13.84 14.93
CA LEU A 50 -2.60 14.90 14.06
C LEU A 50 -2.64 14.42 12.61
N TRP A 51 -3.84 14.34 12.06
CA TRP A 51 -4.10 14.04 10.66
C TRP A 51 -4.31 15.30 9.84
N ASP A 52 -3.60 15.37 8.72
CA ASP A 52 -3.87 16.24 7.58
C ASP A 52 -4.84 15.51 6.65
N VAL A 53 -6.10 15.94 6.63
CA VAL A 53 -7.20 15.21 5.97
C VAL A 53 -7.63 15.99 4.74
N LEU A 54 -7.60 15.33 3.59
CA LEU A 54 -8.15 15.85 2.34
C LEU A 54 -9.38 15.06 1.96
N ILE A 55 -10.46 15.73 1.60
CA ILE A 55 -11.72 15.09 1.23
C ILE A 55 -12.16 15.52 -0.17
N VAL A 56 -12.74 14.59 -0.94
CA VAL A 56 -13.25 14.85 -2.29
C VAL A 56 -14.51 14.04 -2.59
N GLU A 57 -15.50 14.67 -3.22
CA GLU A 57 -16.66 14.01 -3.81
C GLU A 57 -16.34 13.61 -5.26
N THR A 58 -16.25 12.31 -5.54
CA THR A 58 -15.86 11.77 -6.85
C THR A 58 -17.02 11.65 -7.84
N GLY A 59 -18.26 11.62 -7.32
CA GLY A 59 -19.39 11.04 -8.03
C GLY A 59 -19.34 9.51 -8.04
N ALA A 60 -20.50 8.89 -8.32
CA ALA A 60 -20.59 7.44 -8.38
C ALA A 60 -19.88 6.83 -9.61
N GLY A 61 -19.39 5.60 -9.44
CA GLY A 61 -18.82 4.75 -10.49
C GLY A 61 -17.31 4.53 -10.42
N ASN A 62 -16.90 3.31 -10.73
CA ASN A 62 -15.52 2.82 -10.62
C ASN A 62 -14.50 3.65 -11.42
N THR A 63 -14.83 4.09 -12.63
CA THR A 63 -13.91 4.87 -13.47
C THR A 63 -13.57 6.22 -12.84
N ARG A 64 -14.56 6.90 -12.23
CA ARG A 64 -14.34 8.19 -11.55
C ARG A 64 -13.52 7.99 -10.29
N ALA A 65 -13.89 6.99 -9.48
CA ALA A 65 -13.16 6.63 -8.28
C ALA A 65 -11.68 6.33 -8.57
N ALA A 66 -11.39 5.52 -9.60
CA ALA A 66 -10.02 5.19 -9.99
C ALA A 66 -9.22 6.44 -10.42
N THR A 67 -9.79 7.25 -11.32
CA THR A 67 -9.14 8.45 -11.85
C THR A 67 -8.81 9.44 -10.74
N GLU A 68 -9.75 9.65 -9.82
CA GLU A 68 -9.58 10.58 -8.72
C GLU A 68 -8.59 10.06 -7.68
N THR A 69 -8.59 8.75 -7.41
CA THR A 69 -7.63 8.10 -6.50
C THR A 69 -6.20 8.28 -7.00
N VAL A 70 -5.93 8.01 -8.28
CA VAL A 70 -4.60 8.23 -8.89
C VAL A 70 -4.18 9.69 -8.76
N ARG A 71 -5.08 10.63 -9.12
CA ARG A 71 -4.80 12.07 -9.05
C ARG A 71 -4.43 12.51 -7.63
N ALA A 72 -5.22 12.07 -6.65
CA ALA A 72 -4.99 12.42 -5.26
C ALA A 72 -3.70 11.82 -4.71
N ILE A 73 -3.37 10.56 -5.05
CA ILE A 73 -2.13 9.92 -4.61
C ILE A 73 -0.91 10.66 -5.18
N GLU A 74 -0.91 10.93 -6.49
CA GLU A 74 0.22 11.59 -7.17
C GLU A 74 0.50 13.00 -6.65
N TYR A 75 -0.56 13.77 -6.40
CA TYR A 75 -0.42 15.16 -5.97
C TYR A 75 -0.17 15.29 -4.47
N PHE A 76 -0.99 14.63 -3.64
CA PHE A 76 -0.93 14.80 -2.20
C PHE A 76 0.02 13.85 -1.51
N ARG A 77 0.45 12.76 -2.16
CA ARG A 77 1.33 11.73 -1.56
C ARG A 77 0.89 11.33 -0.14
N PRO A 78 -0.37 10.89 0.04
CA PRO A 78 -0.86 10.52 1.35
C PRO A 78 -0.16 9.26 1.87
N HIS A 79 -0.30 8.98 3.15
CA HIS A 79 0.11 7.70 3.74
C HIS A 79 -1.00 6.65 3.62
N LEU A 80 -2.24 7.14 3.58
CA LEU A 80 -3.47 6.37 3.62
C LEU A 80 -4.48 7.00 2.67
N VAL A 81 -5.20 6.16 1.93
CA VAL A 81 -6.40 6.57 1.22
C VAL A 81 -7.61 5.76 1.70
N LEU A 82 -8.73 6.44 1.93
CA LEU A 82 -9.97 5.80 2.35
C LEU A 82 -11.05 6.08 1.31
N PHE A 83 -11.87 5.07 1.01
CA PHE A 83 -13.15 5.30 0.36
C PHE A 83 -14.27 5.08 1.38
N ILE A 84 -14.98 6.16 1.74
CA ILE A 84 -16.06 6.12 2.71
C ILE A 84 -17.38 6.40 2.00
N GLY A 85 -18.40 5.61 2.29
CA GLY A 85 -19.74 5.96 1.85
C GLY A 85 -20.80 4.97 2.27
N VAL A 86 -21.86 4.86 1.48
CA VAL A 86 -22.97 3.93 1.73
C VAL A 86 -22.95 2.76 0.74
N ALA A 87 -23.67 1.70 1.08
CA ALA A 87 -23.84 0.53 0.23
C ALA A 87 -25.19 -0.15 0.50
N GLY A 88 -25.63 -0.94 -0.47
CA GLY A 88 -26.76 -1.85 -0.29
C GLY A 88 -26.33 -3.13 0.43
N GLY A 89 -27.09 -3.55 1.43
CA GLY A 89 -26.88 -4.80 2.15
C GLY A 89 -27.32 -6.02 1.34
N LEU A 90 -26.43 -7.01 1.21
CA LEU A 90 -26.71 -8.27 0.50
C LEU A 90 -27.29 -9.33 1.42
N LYS A 91 -26.68 -9.53 2.58
CA LYS A 91 -27.05 -10.56 3.57
C LYS A 91 -26.34 -10.30 4.90
N ASP A 92 -26.86 -10.89 5.97
CA ASP A 92 -26.23 -10.92 7.30
C ASP A 92 -25.93 -9.53 7.91
N VAL A 93 -26.50 -8.47 7.33
CA VAL A 93 -26.35 -7.06 7.74
C VAL A 93 -27.71 -6.39 7.85
N LYS A 94 -27.80 -5.36 8.66
CA LYS A 94 -29.00 -4.53 8.88
C LYS A 94 -28.74 -3.09 8.46
N LEU A 95 -29.82 -2.33 8.30
CA LEU A 95 -29.72 -0.89 8.08
C LEU A 95 -28.93 -0.21 9.19
N GLY A 96 -27.96 0.63 8.81
CA GLY A 96 -27.05 1.31 9.72
C GLY A 96 -25.83 0.49 10.15
N ASP A 97 -25.75 -0.81 9.86
CA ASP A 97 -24.50 -1.55 10.06
C ASP A 97 -23.38 -1.00 9.17
N VAL A 98 -22.13 -1.27 9.53
CA VAL A 98 -20.93 -0.85 8.79
C VAL A 98 -20.19 -2.08 8.28
N VAL A 99 -19.70 -2.02 7.05
CA VAL A 99 -18.84 -3.04 6.44
C VAL A 99 -17.52 -2.39 6.03
N ALA A 100 -16.42 -2.80 6.66
CA ALA A 100 -15.07 -2.49 6.22
C ALA A 100 -14.56 -3.61 5.31
N ALA A 101 -14.17 -3.26 4.08
CA ALA A 101 -13.86 -4.25 3.06
C ALA A 101 -12.56 -5.01 3.38
N THR A 102 -12.61 -6.34 3.40
CA THR A 102 -11.36 -7.15 3.32
C THR A 102 -10.83 -7.15 1.88
N LYS A 103 -11.75 -7.33 0.94
CA LYS A 103 -11.52 -7.37 -0.51
C LYS A 103 -12.76 -6.89 -1.23
N VAL A 104 -12.58 -6.48 -2.47
CA VAL A 104 -13.66 -6.11 -3.38
C VAL A 104 -13.64 -7.02 -4.60
N TYR A 105 -14.81 -7.55 -4.95
CA TYR A 105 -15.04 -8.25 -6.21
C TYR A 105 -15.54 -7.27 -7.27
N GLY A 106 -14.82 -7.12 -8.38
CA GLY A 106 -15.34 -6.51 -9.60
C GLY A 106 -16.31 -7.47 -10.29
N TYR A 107 -17.60 -7.41 -9.97
CA TYR A 107 -18.54 -8.49 -10.29
C TYR A 107 -18.98 -8.54 -11.76
N GLU A 108 -18.70 -7.48 -12.54
CA GLU A 108 -19.16 -7.30 -13.92
C GLU A 108 -18.23 -7.95 -14.95
N SER A 109 -17.02 -8.33 -14.57
CA SER A 109 -16.06 -8.99 -15.46
C SER A 109 -16.47 -10.44 -15.71
N GLY A 110 -16.59 -10.84 -16.98
CA GLY A 110 -17.00 -12.18 -17.35
C GLY A 110 -17.32 -12.35 -18.83
N LYS A 111 -17.73 -13.56 -19.21
CA LYS A 111 -18.15 -13.87 -20.58
C LYS A 111 -19.67 -13.80 -20.68
N ALA A 112 -20.18 -12.93 -21.55
CA ALA A 112 -21.59 -12.87 -21.90
C ALA A 112 -21.97 -14.04 -22.82
N GLY A 113 -22.54 -15.11 -22.25
CA GLY A 113 -23.11 -16.25 -22.96
C GLY A 113 -24.63 -16.30 -22.81
N ARG A 114 -25.24 -17.49 -22.98
CA ARG A 114 -26.65 -17.73 -22.62
C ARG A 114 -26.91 -17.43 -21.14
N GLU A 115 -25.94 -17.80 -20.31
CA GLU A 115 -25.80 -17.36 -18.94
C GLU A 115 -24.48 -16.60 -18.82
N PHE A 116 -24.45 -15.58 -17.97
CA PHE A 116 -23.22 -14.86 -17.67
C PHE A 116 -22.26 -15.75 -16.91
N GLN A 117 -21.00 -15.83 -17.35
CA GLN A 117 -19.95 -16.63 -16.71
C GLN A 117 -18.95 -15.69 -16.03
N PRO A 118 -19.01 -15.53 -14.70
CA PRO A 118 -18.17 -14.57 -13.99
C PRO A 118 -16.68 -14.90 -14.08
N ARG A 119 -15.89 -13.84 -14.22
CA ARG A 119 -14.43 -13.84 -14.13
C ARG A 119 -14.01 -12.60 -13.33
N PRO A 120 -14.37 -12.55 -12.04
CA PRO A 120 -14.16 -11.36 -11.23
C PRO A 120 -12.66 -11.08 -11.06
N GLU A 121 -12.30 -9.81 -11.16
CA GLU A 121 -11.04 -9.31 -10.63
C GLU A 121 -11.25 -8.94 -9.15
N VAL A 122 -10.20 -9.14 -8.35
CA VAL A 122 -10.29 -9.02 -6.88
C VAL A 122 -9.11 -8.22 -6.36
N HIS A 123 -9.41 -7.11 -5.70
CA HIS A 123 -8.40 -6.33 -4.99
C HIS A 123 -8.68 -6.38 -3.49
N SER A 124 -7.61 -6.47 -2.71
CA SER A 124 -7.69 -6.52 -1.25
C SER A 124 -7.40 -5.15 -0.68
N SER A 125 -8.06 -4.82 0.43
CA SER A 125 -7.58 -3.72 1.27
C SER A 125 -6.22 -4.09 1.85
N THR A 126 -5.42 -3.09 2.18
CA THR A 126 -4.08 -3.32 2.72
C THR A 126 -4.13 -4.07 4.05
N HIS A 127 -3.18 -4.98 4.26
CA HIS A 127 -3.21 -5.88 5.42
C HIS A 127 -3.26 -5.13 6.75
N ARG A 128 -2.47 -4.05 6.89
CA ARG A 128 -2.43 -3.20 8.07
C ARG A 128 -3.79 -2.59 8.37
N MET A 129 -4.47 -2.08 7.35
CA MET A 129 -5.81 -1.49 7.51
C MET A 129 -6.87 -2.54 7.84
N GLU A 130 -6.80 -3.74 7.25
CA GLU A 130 -7.70 -4.82 7.61
C GLU A 130 -7.54 -5.21 9.10
N GLN A 131 -6.30 -5.37 9.58
CA GLN A 131 -6.04 -5.69 10.98
C GLN A 131 -6.52 -4.59 11.93
N ARG A 132 -6.29 -3.32 11.58
CA ARG A 132 -6.78 -2.17 12.34
C ARG A 132 -8.31 -2.15 12.40
N ALA A 133 -8.99 -2.38 11.27
CA ALA A 133 -10.44 -2.47 11.20
C ALA A 133 -10.98 -3.62 12.06
N ARG A 134 -10.36 -4.82 12.00
CA ARG A 134 -10.74 -5.96 12.85
C ARG A 134 -10.59 -5.65 14.33
N ALA A 135 -9.56 -4.90 14.70
CA ALA A 135 -9.32 -4.52 16.08
C ALA A 135 -10.36 -3.52 16.60
N GLU A 136 -10.74 -2.51 15.81
CA GLU A 136 -11.81 -1.58 16.24
C GLU A 136 -13.22 -2.17 16.16
N ALA A 137 -13.48 -3.08 15.22
CA ALA A 137 -14.79 -3.75 15.13
C ALA A 137 -15.12 -4.62 16.36
N ARG A 138 -14.11 -5.01 17.16
CA ARG A 138 -14.32 -5.73 18.44
C ARG A 138 -14.72 -4.81 19.60
N LYS A 139 -14.61 -3.50 19.42
CA LYS A 139 -14.90 -2.49 20.43
C LYS A 139 -16.13 -1.68 20.04
N LYS A 140 -16.56 -0.82 20.96
CA LYS A 140 -17.70 0.09 20.76
C LYS A 140 -17.30 1.57 20.78
N ASP A 141 -16.01 1.87 20.96
CA ASP A 141 -15.43 3.21 21.12
C ASP A 141 -15.79 4.12 19.91
N TRP A 142 -15.88 3.55 18.71
CA TRP A 142 -16.31 4.29 17.52
C TRP A 142 -17.71 4.91 17.64
N LEU A 143 -18.61 4.35 18.47
CA LEU A 143 -19.94 4.91 18.70
C LEU A 143 -19.88 6.25 19.43
N GLU A 144 -18.82 6.52 20.19
CA GLU A 144 -18.62 7.81 20.88
C GLU A 144 -18.40 8.96 19.88
N ARG A 145 -18.03 8.63 18.64
CA ARG A 145 -17.92 9.60 17.53
C ARG A 145 -19.25 9.93 16.90
N LEU A 146 -20.32 9.22 17.28
CA LEU A 146 -21.67 9.56 16.90
C LEU A 146 -22.24 10.51 17.96
N ALA A 147 -22.91 11.57 17.52
CA ALA A 147 -23.69 12.44 18.41
C ALA A 147 -25.02 11.78 18.86
N ALA A 148 -25.16 10.46 18.71
CA ALA A 148 -26.39 9.71 18.92
C ALA A 148 -26.27 8.79 20.15
N SER A 149 -27.34 8.73 20.94
CA SER A 149 -27.48 7.76 22.02
C SER A 149 -28.35 6.58 21.55
N PHE A 150 -27.89 5.36 21.82
CA PHE A 150 -28.61 4.13 21.48
C PHE A 150 -29.27 3.59 22.76
N PRO A 151 -30.61 3.67 22.89
CA PRO A 151 -31.30 3.29 24.11
C PRO A 151 -31.37 1.76 24.31
N ASP A 152 -31.31 0.98 23.24
CA ASP A 152 -31.38 -0.48 23.27
C ASP A 152 -30.14 -1.09 22.58
N PRO A 153 -29.42 -2.04 23.23
CA PRO A 153 -28.36 -2.81 22.59
C PRO A 153 -28.71 -3.42 21.22
N ALA A 154 -29.97 -3.79 20.98
CA ALA A 154 -30.42 -4.35 19.70
C ALA A 154 -30.45 -3.33 18.55
N THR A 155 -30.45 -2.03 18.88
CA THR A 155 -30.41 -0.92 17.92
C THR A 155 -28.99 -0.43 17.62
N ILE A 156 -28.00 -0.95 18.35
CA ILE A 156 -26.60 -0.59 18.14
C ILE A 156 -26.13 -1.20 16.80
N PRO A 157 -25.61 -0.39 15.87
CA PRO A 157 -25.07 -0.89 14.62
C PRO A 157 -23.84 -1.78 14.85
N HIS A 158 -23.71 -2.82 14.05
CA HIS A 158 -22.56 -3.71 14.06
C HIS A 158 -21.54 -3.28 13.00
N VAL A 159 -20.28 -3.64 13.23
CA VAL A 159 -19.22 -3.50 12.23
C VAL A 159 -18.76 -4.87 11.78
N TYR A 160 -18.80 -5.10 10.48
CA TYR A 160 -18.29 -6.31 9.84
C TYR A 160 -17.02 -5.99 9.07
N VAL A 161 -16.03 -6.87 9.15
CA VAL A 161 -14.83 -6.80 8.31
C VAL A 161 -14.88 -7.96 7.32
N ALA A 162 -15.42 -7.67 6.13
CA ALA A 162 -15.88 -8.69 5.18
C ALA A 162 -15.78 -8.20 3.72
N PRO A 163 -15.94 -9.11 2.73
CA PRO A 163 -15.91 -8.75 1.32
C PRO A 163 -17.08 -7.86 0.88
N ILE A 164 -16.83 -7.03 -0.15
CA ILE A 164 -17.82 -6.18 -0.82
C ILE A 164 -17.82 -6.51 -2.33
N ALA A 165 -18.98 -6.43 -2.98
CA ALA A 165 -19.11 -6.52 -4.43
C ALA A 165 -19.22 -5.11 -5.03
N SER A 166 -18.48 -4.83 -6.11
CA SER A 166 -18.44 -3.52 -6.75
C SER A 166 -18.61 -3.62 -8.26
N GLY A 167 -19.39 -2.70 -8.84
CA GLY A 167 -19.65 -2.62 -10.28
C GLY A 167 -20.45 -1.37 -10.63
N ASN A 168 -20.84 -1.18 -11.89
CA ASN A 168 -21.52 0.02 -12.35
C ASN A 168 -23.05 -0.11 -12.40
N GLN A 169 -23.60 -1.14 -11.75
CA GLN A 169 -25.03 -1.43 -11.71
C GLN A 169 -25.55 -1.51 -10.28
N VAL A 170 -26.72 -0.95 -10.03
CA VAL A 170 -27.40 -1.08 -8.73
C VAL A 170 -28.40 -2.22 -8.80
N ALA A 171 -28.33 -3.17 -7.86
CA ALA A 171 -29.34 -4.20 -7.73
C ALA A 171 -30.66 -3.60 -7.21
N ALA A 172 -31.72 -3.70 -8.01
CA ALA A 172 -33.04 -3.19 -7.63
C ALA A 172 -33.78 -4.12 -6.65
N SER A 173 -33.49 -5.43 -6.70
CA SER A 173 -34.07 -6.46 -5.81
C SER A 173 -33.22 -7.72 -5.82
N THR A 174 -33.38 -8.62 -4.84
CA THR A 174 -32.61 -9.88 -4.83
C THR A 174 -33.05 -10.79 -5.96
N GLY A 175 -34.33 -10.77 -6.33
CA GLY A 175 -34.86 -11.52 -7.48
C GLY A 175 -34.35 -11.05 -8.84
N SER A 176 -33.68 -9.89 -8.92
CA SER A 176 -33.08 -9.42 -10.17
C SER A 176 -31.98 -10.35 -10.67
N ALA A 177 -31.65 -10.26 -11.97
CA ALA A 177 -30.53 -11.01 -12.54
C ALA A 177 -29.21 -10.70 -11.82
N LEU A 178 -28.97 -9.42 -11.50
CA LEU A 178 -27.82 -8.99 -10.72
C LEU A 178 -27.86 -9.54 -9.28
N GLY A 179 -28.99 -9.46 -8.59
CA GLY A 179 -29.10 -10.04 -7.25
C GLY A 179 -28.80 -11.54 -7.23
N SER A 180 -29.34 -12.29 -8.20
CA SER A 180 -29.12 -13.73 -8.35
C SER A 180 -27.67 -14.05 -8.69
N LEU A 181 -27.04 -13.25 -9.56
CA LEU A 181 -25.61 -13.32 -9.86
C LEU A 181 -24.78 -13.16 -8.59
N LEU A 182 -25.08 -12.12 -7.80
CA LEU A 182 -24.36 -11.79 -6.58
C LEU A 182 -24.42 -12.91 -5.55
N ARG A 183 -25.64 -13.41 -5.26
CA ARG A 183 -25.82 -14.52 -4.31
C ARG A 183 -25.14 -15.81 -4.75
N SER A 184 -25.17 -16.13 -6.04
CA SER A 184 -24.67 -17.41 -6.55
C SER A 184 -23.15 -17.46 -6.66
N ASN A 185 -22.48 -16.31 -6.86
CA ASN A 185 -21.05 -16.27 -7.18
C ASN A 185 -20.19 -15.54 -6.16
N TYR A 186 -20.78 -14.65 -5.35
CA TYR A 186 -20.07 -13.83 -4.37
C TYR A 186 -20.72 -14.00 -2.99
N SER A 187 -20.96 -15.26 -2.62
CA SER A 187 -21.72 -15.62 -1.43
C SER A 187 -21.08 -15.17 -0.10
N ASP A 188 -19.83 -14.73 -0.08
CA ASP A 188 -19.15 -14.15 1.09
C ASP A 188 -19.26 -12.62 1.16
N ALA A 189 -19.74 -11.95 0.12
CA ALA A 189 -19.93 -10.50 0.12
C ALA A 189 -21.15 -10.09 0.98
N LEU A 190 -20.97 -9.07 1.81
CA LEU A 190 -22.04 -8.53 2.68
C LEU A 190 -22.71 -7.28 2.12
N ALA A 191 -22.01 -6.56 1.24
CA ALA A 191 -22.50 -5.31 0.67
C ALA A 191 -22.21 -5.22 -0.84
N VAL A 192 -23.00 -4.40 -1.53
CA VAL A 192 -22.81 -4.04 -2.94
C VAL A 192 -22.80 -2.51 -3.11
N GLU A 193 -21.84 -2.01 -3.89
CA GLU A 193 -21.61 -0.58 -4.15
C GLU A 193 -20.99 -0.35 -5.53
N MET A 194 -20.58 0.88 -5.85
CA MET A 194 -20.23 1.27 -7.23
C MET A 194 -18.82 1.83 -7.46
N GLU A 195 -17.95 1.90 -6.45
CA GLU A 195 -16.66 2.61 -6.55
C GLU A 195 -15.45 1.80 -6.07
N GLY A 196 -15.66 0.85 -5.16
CA GLY A 196 -14.60 0.19 -4.41
C GLY A 196 -13.62 -0.59 -5.29
N TYR A 197 -14.09 -1.15 -6.41
CA TYR A 197 -13.21 -1.85 -7.35
C TYR A 197 -12.24 -0.87 -8.01
N GLY A 198 -12.74 0.22 -8.58
CA GLY A 198 -11.92 1.23 -9.24
C GLY A 198 -10.96 1.92 -8.26
N PHE A 199 -11.41 2.20 -7.04
CA PHE A 199 -10.56 2.72 -5.97
C PHE A 199 -9.39 1.79 -5.66
N LEU A 200 -9.64 0.51 -5.36
CA LEU A 200 -8.56 -0.42 -5.01
C LEU A 200 -7.67 -0.79 -6.21
N GLU A 201 -8.20 -0.83 -7.42
CA GLU A 201 -7.39 -1.01 -8.64
C GLU A 201 -6.42 0.17 -8.82
N ALA A 202 -6.86 1.41 -8.60
CA ALA A 202 -5.96 2.56 -8.62
C ALA A 202 -4.88 2.47 -7.53
N VAL A 203 -5.24 2.07 -6.31
CA VAL A 203 -4.28 1.91 -5.21
C VAL A 203 -3.29 0.76 -5.48
N HIS A 204 -3.70 -0.30 -6.18
CA HIS A 204 -2.85 -1.46 -6.43
C HIS A 204 -1.50 -1.12 -7.09
N ALA A 205 -1.45 -0.02 -7.86
CA ALA A 205 -0.23 0.51 -8.46
C ALA A 205 0.75 1.16 -7.45
N TYR A 206 0.34 1.40 -6.20
CA TYR A 206 1.07 2.16 -5.17
C TYR A 206 1.29 1.32 -3.90
N PRO A 207 2.29 0.44 -3.87
CA PRO A 207 2.47 -0.54 -2.78
C PRO A 207 2.80 0.07 -1.41
N SER A 208 3.21 1.34 -1.36
CA SER A 208 3.53 2.06 -0.12
C SER A 208 2.34 2.80 0.50
N ILE A 209 1.17 2.79 -0.16
CA ILE A 209 -0.02 3.51 0.28
C ILE A 209 -0.97 2.52 0.95
N ASP A 210 -1.33 2.77 2.20
CA ASP A 210 -2.38 2.00 2.85
C ASP A 210 -3.75 2.40 2.30
N ALA A 211 -4.66 1.43 2.23
CA ALA A 211 -6.01 1.66 1.76
C ALA A 211 -7.06 0.77 2.41
N LEU A 212 -8.26 1.33 2.56
CA LEU A 212 -9.45 0.67 3.08
C LEU A 212 -10.72 1.30 2.50
N ILE A 213 -11.73 0.46 2.29
CA ILE A 213 -13.09 0.91 1.95
C ILE A 213 -13.99 0.64 3.15
N ILE A 214 -14.83 1.62 3.51
CA ILE A 214 -15.76 1.53 4.63
C ILE A 214 -17.14 1.98 4.15
N ARG A 215 -18.12 1.08 4.25
CA ARG A 215 -19.49 1.32 3.77
C ARG A 215 -20.50 1.18 4.89
N GLY A 216 -21.39 2.15 5.04
CA GLY A 216 -22.59 2.02 5.87
C GLY A 216 -23.74 1.44 5.06
N ILE A 217 -24.54 0.55 5.66
CA ILE A 217 -25.68 -0.06 4.98
C ILE A 217 -26.87 0.89 4.98
N SER A 218 -27.18 1.48 3.83
CA SER A 218 -28.27 2.47 3.66
C SER A 218 -29.61 1.85 3.32
N ASP A 219 -29.59 0.71 2.62
CA ASP A 219 -30.75 -0.02 2.16
C ASP A 219 -30.46 -1.52 2.16
N LEU A 220 -31.49 -2.33 2.31
CA LEU A 220 -31.40 -3.78 2.08
C LEU A 220 -32.00 -4.05 0.71
N ILE A 221 -31.34 -4.89 -0.09
CA ILE A 221 -31.80 -5.15 -1.46
C ILE A 221 -33.23 -5.71 -1.50
N ASP A 222 -33.68 -6.39 -0.44
CA ASP A 222 -35.04 -6.93 -0.29
C ASP A 222 -36.04 -6.03 0.43
N ASP A 223 -35.59 -4.95 1.06
CA ASP A 223 -36.48 -4.03 1.80
C ASP A 223 -36.00 -2.59 1.68
N LYS A 224 -36.35 -1.96 0.55
CA LYS A 224 -36.07 -0.55 0.28
C LYS A 224 -37.11 0.40 0.91
N SER A 225 -38.22 -0.14 1.40
CA SER A 225 -39.34 0.65 1.90
C SER A 225 -39.06 1.30 3.26
N GLU A 226 -38.31 0.61 4.11
CA GLU A 226 -37.91 1.13 5.43
C GLU A 226 -36.78 2.16 5.34
N ALA A 227 -35.92 2.06 4.31
CA ALA A 227 -34.76 2.92 4.10
C ALA A 227 -35.13 4.39 3.83
N ASP A 228 -36.04 4.61 2.87
CA ASP A 228 -36.45 5.95 2.43
C ASP A 228 -37.25 6.70 3.49
N ALA A 229 -38.01 5.99 4.32
CA ALA A 229 -38.86 6.59 5.35
C ALA A 229 -38.09 7.19 6.55
N ARG A 230 -36.82 6.80 6.75
CA ARG A 230 -36.05 7.17 7.94
C ARG A 230 -34.69 7.82 7.65
N HIS A 231 -34.47 8.31 6.43
CA HIS A 231 -33.21 8.94 6.04
C HIS A 231 -31.97 8.06 6.31
N PHE A 232 -32.09 6.74 6.09
CA PHE A 232 -31.04 5.79 6.46
C PHE A 232 -29.71 6.02 5.73
N GLN A 233 -29.74 6.68 4.58
CA GLN A 233 -28.51 7.06 3.88
C GLN A 233 -27.62 8.00 4.71
N GLU A 234 -28.22 8.98 5.39
CA GLU A 234 -27.50 9.90 6.29
C GLU A 234 -26.96 9.17 7.52
N ILE A 235 -27.76 8.27 8.09
CA ILE A 235 -27.38 7.44 9.24
C ILE A 235 -26.20 6.53 8.86
N ALA A 236 -26.32 5.80 7.76
CA ALA A 236 -25.30 4.91 7.24
C ALA A 236 -23.99 5.64 6.94
N ALA A 237 -24.05 6.80 6.27
CA ALA A 237 -22.88 7.62 6.01
C ALA A 237 -22.18 8.07 7.31
N ARG A 238 -22.95 8.51 8.31
CA ARG A 238 -22.41 8.90 9.63
C ARG A 238 -21.77 7.72 10.36
N HIS A 239 -22.37 6.54 10.32
CA HIS A 239 -21.81 5.36 10.97
C HIS A 239 -20.50 4.91 10.31
N ALA A 240 -20.46 4.88 8.97
CA ALA A 240 -19.26 4.55 8.21
C ALA A 240 -18.11 5.52 8.54
N THR A 241 -18.40 6.82 8.54
CA THR A 241 -17.45 7.87 8.90
C THR A 241 -16.97 7.75 10.34
N ALA A 242 -17.88 7.57 11.29
CA ALA A 242 -17.50 7.41 12.71
C ALA A 242 -16.52 6.25 12.89
N PHE A 243 -16.78 5.10 12.26
CA PHE A 243 -15.86 3.97 12.29
C PHE A 243 -14.51 4.27 11.61
N ALA A 244 -14.51 4.98 10.48
CA ALA A 244 -13.28 5.38 9.79
C ALA A 244 -12.39 6.31 10.63
N PHE A 245 -12.99 7.30 11.29
CA PHE A 245 -12.23 8.22 12.15
C PHE A 245 -11.77 7.54 13.45
N GLU A 246 -12.46 6.49 13.90
CA GLU A 246 -11.97 5.66 15.00
C GLU A 246 -10.73 4.86 14.61
N ILE A 247 -10.72 4.33 13.38
CA ILE A 247 -9.52 3.72 12.81
C ILE A 247 -8.37 4.73 12.79
N LEU A 248 -8.58 5.94 12.26
CA LEU A 248 -7.54 6.99 12.18
C LEU A 248 -6.98 7.37 13.56
N ALA A 249 -7.83 7.41 14.58
CA ALA A 249 -7.43 7.74 15.96
C ALA A 249 -6.52 6.69 16.60
N HIS A 250 -6.47 5.46 16.07
CA HIS A 250 -5.70 4.36 16.63
C HIS A 250 -4.75 3.73 15.61
N MET A 251 -4.44 4.47 14.55
CA MET A 251 -3.37 4.11 13.63
C MET A 251 -2.03 4.32 14.32
N GLU A 252 -1.31 3.24 14.58
CA GLU A 252 0.13 3.31 14.75
C GLU A 252 0.71 3.66 13.39
N VAL A 253 0.94 4.94 13.13
CA VAL A 253 1.79 5.30 12.01
C VAL A 253 3.19 4.96 12.45
N ALA A 254 3.83 4.07 11.71
CA ALA A 254 5.26 3.97 11.78
C ALA A 254 5.79 5.38 11.47
N MET A 255 6.12 6.14 12.52
CA MET A 255 7.30 6.98 12.46
C MET A 255 8.37 6.08 11.87
N HIS A 256 9.21 6.58 10.96
CA HIS A 256 10.40 5.84 10.56
C HIS A 256 11.16 5.47 11.85
N GLN A 257 10.86 4.31 12.42
CA GLN A 257 11.56 3.80 13.57
C GLN A 257 12.87 3.37 12.96
N GLN A 258 13.92 4.13 13.28
CA GLN A 258 15.27 3.61 13.18
C GLN A 258 15.22 2.16 13.70
N PRO A 259 15.71 1.18 12.93
CA PRO A 259 15.85 -0.16 13.45
C PRO A 259 16.61 -0.09 14.78
N PRO A 260 16.28 -0.94 15.77
CA PRO A 260 17.01 -0.93 17.04
C PRO A 260 18.50 -1.00 16.73
N GLU A 261 19.27 -0.05 17.27
CA GLU A 261 20.73 -0.01 17.11
C GLU A 261 21.28 -1.41 17.42
N LEU A 262 21.65 -2.13 16.36
CA LEU A 262 22.41 -3.35 16.47
C LEU A 262 23.73 -2.94 17.10
N ARG A 263 23.90 -3.27 18.39
CA ARG A 263 25.15 -3.11 19.13
C ARG A 263 26.30 -3.44 18.20
N THR A 264 27.11 -2.43 17.92
CA THR A 264 28.27 -2.48 17.05
C THR A 264 29.20 -3.57 17.58
N THR A 265 29.16 -4.74 16.95
CA THR A 265 30.24 -5.72 17.13
C THR A 265 31.47 -5.14 16.43
N ALA A 266 32.59 -5.15 17.15
CA ALA A 266 33.90 -4.60 16.79
C ALA A 266 34.28 -4.83 15.31
N PRO A 267 35.08 -3.91 14.71
CA PRO A 267 35.47 -4.02 13.31
C PRO A 267 36.21 -5.33 13.06
N LEU A 268 35.79 -6.04 12.00
CA LEU A 268 36.47 -7.22 11.51
C LEU A 268 37.84 -6.82 10.94
N GLU A 269 38.90 -7.03 11.73
CA GLU A 269 40.27 -7.01 11.25
C GLU A 269 40.47 -8.08 10.16
N GLY A 270 41.08 -7.68 9.04
CA GLY A 270 41.65 -8.63 8.07
C GLY A 270 41.07 -8.64 6.65
N TRP A 271 40.67 -7.50 6.08
CA TRP A 271 40.44 -7.41 4.63
C TRP A 271 41.34 -6.36 3.98
N GLN A 272 42.46 -6.82 3.43
CA GLN A 272 43.29 -6.09 2.47
C GLN A 272 42.76 -6.38 1.07
N GLY A 273 42.08 -5.42 0.46
CA GLY A 273 41.58 -5.51 -0.91
C GLY A 273 41.89 -4.23 -1.68
N GLY A 274 42.84 -4.32 -2.60
CA GLY A 274 42.93 -3.51 -3.82
C GLY A 274 43.40 -2.06 -3.67
N GLU A 275 44.72 -1.86 -3.70
CA GLU A 275 45.33 -0.58 -4.05
C GLU A 275 45.00 -0.20 -5.50
N THR A 276 43.97 0.63 -5.70
CA THR A 276 43.93 1.58 -6.83
C THR A 276 42.95 2.70 -6.51
N ALA A 277 43.44 3.95 -6.63
CA ALA A 277 42.75 5.23 -6.46
C ALA A 277 42.47 5.68 -5.01
N GLN A 278 43.54 5.88 -4.22
CA GLN A 278 43.56 6.93 -3.20
C GLN A 278 43.51 8.30 -3.90
N GLN A 279 42.32 8.83 -4.15
CA GLN A 279 42.11 10.25 -4.40
C GLN A 279 40.98 10.75 -3.50
N GLY A 280 41.35 11.52 -2.47
CA GLY A 280 40.43 12.42 -1.76
C GLY A 280 39.43 11.78 -0.79
N ILE A 281 39.89 11.01 0.20
CA ILE A 281 39.04 10.69 1.36
C ILE A 281 38.98 11.95 2.24
N MET A 282 37.86 12.67 2.17
CA MET A 282 37.59 13.77 3.09
C MET A 282 37.39 13.20 4.49
N THR A 283 37.94 13.90 5.48
CA THR A 283 37.75 13.61 6.89
C THR A 283 36.27 13.75 7.27
N ARG A 284 35.88 13.14 8.40
CA ARG A 284 34.50 13.18 8.88
C ARG A 284 34.01 14.61 9.13
N GLU A 285 34.88 15.48 9.63
CA GLU A 285 34.59 16.91 9.83
C GLU A 285 34.37 17.64 8.50
N GLU A 286 35.13 17.30 7.46
CA GLU A 286 34.96 17.86 6.12
C GLU A 286 33.64 17.39 5.45
N LEU A 287 33.19 16.15 5.71
CA LEU A 287 31.88 15.66 5.25
C LEU A 287 30.71 16.33 5.97
N GLU A 288 30.85 16.56 7.29
CA GLU A 288 29.83 17.25 8.11
C GLU A 288 29.72 18.76 7.77
N SER A 289 30.71 19.32 7.06
CA SER A 289 30.70 20.71 6.58
C SER A 289 30.01 20.93 5.23
N LEU A 290 29.67 19.86 4.49
CA LEU A 290 28.99 19.95 3.20
C LEU A 290 27.51 20.25 3.36
N SER A 291 26.94 21.01 2.42
CA SER A 291 25.48 21.17 2.38
C SER A 291 24.76 19.84 2.05
N PRO A 292 23.49 19.69 2.45
CA PRO A 292 22.64 18.54 2.10
C PRO A 292 22.70 18.12 0.63
N ASP A 293 22.71 19.09 -0.29
CA ASP A 293 22.73 18.88 -1.73
C ASP A 293 24.13 18.41 -2.21
N GLU A 294 25.20 18.99 -1.70
CA GLU A 294 26.59 18.62 -2.03
C GLU A 294 26.93 17.21 -1.53
N LEU A 295 26.51 16.88 -0.31
CA LEU A 295 26.68 15.54 0.27
C LEU A 295 25.94 14.49 -0.55
N THR A 296 24.70 14.80 -0.95
CA THR A 296 23.87 13.94 -1.80
C THR A 296 24.50 13.73 -3.18
N ALA A 297 24.94 14.81 -3.82
CA ALA A 297 25.59 14.76 -5.14
C ALA A 297 26.86 13.89 -5.10
N ARG A 298 27.65 14.01 -4.02
CA ARG A 298 28.85 13.20 -3.84
C ARG A 298 28.55 11.71 -3.69
N TYR A 299 27.67 11.33 -2.77
CA TYR A 299 27.35 9.91 -2.56
C TYR A 299 26.74 9.26 -3.81
N LEU A 300 25.92 10.01 -4.55
CA LEU A 300 25.43 9.57 -5.85
C LEU A 300 26.57 9.39 -6.85
N GLN A 301 27.50 10.35 -6.95
CA GLN A 301 28.64 10.26 -7.87
C GLN A 301 29.56 9.07 -7.55
N GLU A 302 29.86 8.83 -6.28
CA GLU A 302 30.65 7.67 -5.83
C GLU A 302 29.98 6.37 -6.25
N PHE A 303 28.66 6.25 -6.03
CA PHE A 303 27.89 5.08 -6.43
C PHE A 303 27.83 4.89 -7.95
N LEU A 304 27.55 5.95 -8.71
CA LEU A 304 27.52 5.92 -10.18
C LEU A 304 28.86 5.47 -10.78
N THR A 305 29.97 5.82 -10.11
CA THR A 305 31.32 5.39 -10.45
C THR A 305 31.54 3.91 -10.18
N ALA A 306 30.99 3.39 -9.07
CA ALA A 306 31.09 1.99 -8.68
C ALA A 306 30.16 1.05 -9.47
N ILE A 307 29.05 1.54 -10.04
CA ILE A 307 28.04 0.72 -10.76
C ILE A 307 28.63 -0.26 -11.79
N PRO A 308 29.57 0.10 -12.68
CA PRO A 308 30.14 -0.83 -13.65
C PRO A 308 30.82 -2.05 -12.99
N GLU A 309 31.53 -1.83 -11.89
CA GLU A 309 32.12 -2.92 -11.11
C GLU A 309 31.01 -3.77 -10.47
N HIS A 310 29.97 -3.12 -9.94
CA HIS A 310 28.83 -3.82 -9.37
C HIS A 310 28.10 -4.69 -10.38
N SER A 311 27.73 -4.14 -11.54
CA SER A 311 27.10 -4.86 -12.65
C SER A 311 27.95 -6.03 -13.13
N GLN A 312 29.28 -5.86 -13.22
CA GLN A 312 30.18 -6.93 -13.64
C GLN A 312 30.21 -8.09 -12.62
N ARG A 313 30.24 -7.79 -11.32
CA ARG A 313 30.29 -8.80 -10.25
C ARG A 313 28.96 -9.56 -10.11
N VAL A 314 27.81 -8.88 -10.23
CA VAL A 314 26.49 -9.55 -10.30
C VAL A 314 26.42 -10.47 -11.52
N SER A 315 26.83 -9.97 -12.69
CA SER A 315 26.80 -10.74 -13.93
C SER A 315 27.66 -12.00 -13.86
N ARG A 316 28.87 -11.89 -13.29
CA ARG A 316 29.76 -13.04 -13.05
C ARG A 316 29.15 -14.05 -12.08
N SER A 317 28.44 -13.56 -11.05
CA SER A 317 27.76 -14.41 -10.07
C SER A 317 26.66 -15.25 -10.74
N GLY A 318 25.86 -14.65 -11.62
CA GLY A 318 24.84 -15.36 -12.41
C GLY A 318 25.41 -16.31 -13.46
N ALA A 319 26.41 -15.88 -14.23
CA ALA A 319 27.05 -16.70 -15.27
C ALA A 319 27.81 -17.91 -14.70
N SER A 320 28.36 -17.76 -13.49
CA SER A 320 29.12 -18.80 -12.80
C SER A 320 28.27 -19.59 -11.80
N PHE A 321 26.95 -19.43 -11.82
CA PHE A 321 26.01 -20.06 -10.88
C PHE A 321 25.74 -21.53 -11.24
N ASP A 322 26.82 -22.30 -11.27
CA ASP A 322 26.90 -23.74 -11.40
C ASP A 322 27.81 -24.37 -10.32
N GLY A 323 28.48 -23.52 -9.53
CA GLY A 323 29.66 -23.89 -8.77
C GLY A 323 29.46 -23.82 -7.26
N GLY A 324 28.60 -24.69 -6.74
CA GLY A 324 28.61 -25.10 -5.33
C GLY A 324 28.55 -23.99 -4.27
N ARG A 325 28.82 -24.40 -3.03
CA ARG A 325 28.61 -23.60 -1.81
C ARG A 325 29.39 -22.28 -1.76
N ASP A 326 30.65 -22.30 -2.22
CA ASP A 326 31.57 -21.18 -1.99
C ASP A 326 31.29 -19.99 -2.92
N LYS A 327 30.82 -20.25 -4.15
CA LYS A 327 30.35 -19.19 -5.06
C LYS A 327 29.08 -18.53 -4.54
N CYS A 328 28.15 -19.30 -3.98
CA CYS A 328 26.91 -18.78 -3.37
C CYS A 328 27.21 -17.86 -2.17
N LYS A 329 28.08 -18.29 -1.25
CA LYS A 329 28.50 -17.45 -0.11
C LYS A 329 29.18 -16.15 -0.56
N SER A 330 30.02 -16.23 -1.58
CA SER A 330 30.69 -15.05 -2.14
C SER A 330 29.71 -14.09 -2.79
N ALA A 331 28.70 -14.61 -3.51
CA ALA A 331 27.65 -13.80 -4.12
C ALA A 331 26.78 -13.10 -3.07
N ILE A 332 26.36 -13.81 -2.00
CA ILE A 332 25.59 -13.22 -0.90
C ILE A 332 26.40 -12.12 -0.20
N LYS A 333 27.66 -12.40 0.17
CA LYS A 333 28.54 -11.40 0.80
C LYS A 333 28.68 -10.15 -0.07
N TRP A 334 28.74 -10.36 -1.38
CA TRP A 334 28.85 -9.25 -2.31
C TRP A 334 27.56 -8.44 -2.43
N LEU A 335 26.41 -9.11 -2.45
CA LEU A 335 25.10 -8.46 -2.40
C LEU A 335 24.88 -7.68 -1.10
N ASP A 336 25.45 -8.14 0.01
CA ASP A 336 25.47 -7.39 1.28
C ASP A 336 26.24 -6.07 1.13
N TYR A 337 27.41 -6.08 0.49
CA TYR A 337 28.16 -4.84 0.23
C TYR A 337 27.40 -3.87 -0.68
N LEU A 338 26.78 -4.36 -1.75
CA LEU A 338 25.98 -3.50 -2.62
C LEU A 338 24.75 -2.93 -1.91
N ASP A 339 24.05 -3.73 -1.09
CA ASP A 339 22.90 -3.23 -0.32
C ASP A 339 23.34 -2.14 0.66
N GLU A 340 24.51 -2.31 1.28
CA GLU A 340 25.10 -1.34 2.19
C GLU A 340 25.46 -0.02 1.50
N ASP A 341 26.07 -0.07 0.30
CA ASP A 341 26.37 1.13 -0.48
C ASP A 341 25.09 1.90 -0.84
N VAL A 342 24.04 1.18 -1.27
CA VAL A 342 22.75 1.79 -1.60
C VAL A 342 22.05 2.33 -0.34
N ARG A 343 22.08 1.58 0.76
CA ARG A 343 21.50 1.97 2.05
C ARG A 343 22.13 3.26 2.57
N ARG A 344 23.46 3.35 2.52
CA ARG A 344 24.19 4.55 2.94
C ARG A 344 23.69 5.77 2.17
N ILE A 345 23.54 5.68 0.85
CA ILE A 345 23.00 6.80 0.05
C ILE A 345 21.58 7.15 0.52
N CYS A 346 20.69 6.17 0.68
CA CYS A 346 19.32 6.42 1.09
C CYS A 346 19.20 7.07 2.48
N GLU A 347 20.12 6.79 3.40
CA GLU A 347 20.06 7.30 4.77
C GLU A 347 20.84 8.60 4.98
N THR A 348 21.91 8.80 4.22
CA THR A 348 22.87 9.91 4.45
C THR A 348 22.79 11.01 3.39
N ALA A 349 21.99 10.84 2.34
CA ALA A 349 21.74 11.83 1.30
C ALA A 349 20.36 12.50 1.51
N PRO A 350 20.27 13.57 2.31
CA PRO A 350 19.00 14.22 2.66
C PRO A 350 18.27 14.90 1.48
N ALA A 351 18.97 15.17 0.38
CA ALA A 351 18.43 15.89 -0.78
C ALA A 351 18.10 14.97 -1.98
N LEU A 352 17.98 13.67 -1.74
CA LEU A 352 17.71 12.72 -2.81
C LEU A 352 16.32 12.96 -3.41
N SER A 353 16.22 12.97 -4.74
CA SER A 353 14.90 13.08 -5.37
C SER A 353 14.07 11.82 -5.10
N TYR A 354 12.75 11.97 -4.96
CA TYR A 354 11.84 10.84 -4.73
C TYR A 354 11.98 9.75 -5.81
N LEU A 355 12.25 10.17 -7.06
CA LEU A 355 12.46 9.25 -8.17
C LEU A 355 13.74 8.43 -8.01
N ASP A 356 14.83 9.03 -7.51
CA ASP A 356 16.05 8.26 -7.21
C ASP A 356 15.86 7.37 -6.01
N LEU A 357 15.16 7.86 -4.98
CA LEU A 357 14.91 7.10 -3.79
C LEU A 357 14.13 5.83 -4.14
N GLY A 358 13.07 5.96 -4.95
CA GLY A 358 12.31 4.83 -5.46
C GLY A 358 13.15 3.88 -6.32
N ARG A 359 14.05 4.39 -7.17
CA ARG A 359 14.95 3.54 -7.97
C ARG A 359 16.00 2.81 -7.11
N LEU A 360 16.59 3.48 -6.12
CA LEU A 360 17.52 2.89 -5.16
C LEU A 360 16.81 1.84 -4.30
N GLN A 361 15.60 2.12 -3.81
CA GLN A 361 14.76 1.14 -3.11
C GLN A 361 14.41 -0.06 -4.00
N ASN A 362 14.13 0.15 -5.30
CA ASN A 362 13.93 -0.94 -6.24
C ASN A 362 15.19 -1.81 -6.41
N ILE A 363 16.38 -1.21 -6.43
CA ILE A 363 17.66 -1.94 -6.43
C ILE A 363 17.79 -2.78 -5.15
N ARG A 364 17.51 -2.21 -3.98
CA ARG A 364 17.54 -2.94 -2.68
C ARG A 364 16.57 -4.11 -2.63
N GLU A 365 15.35 -3.95 -3.13
CA GLU A 365 14.39 -5.05 -3.15
C GLU A 365 14.84 -6.17 -4.09
N ARG A 366 15.42 -5.85 -5.26
CA ARG A 366 16.01 -6.85 -6.14
C ARG A 366 17.19 -7.58 -5.50
N ILE A 367 18.00 -6.87 -4.71
CA ILE A 367 19.07 -7.48 -3.91
C ILE A 367 18.47 -8.45 -2.88
N ARG A 368 17.44 -8.03 -2.14
CA ARG A 368 16.75 -8.85 -1.13
C ARG A 368 16.17 -10.12 -1.73
N VAL A 369 15.45 -10.02 -2.84
CA VAL A 369 14.88 -11.16 -3.56
C VAL A 369 16.00 -12.10 -4.03
N LEU A 370 17.04 -11.58 -4.68
CA LEU A 370 18.15 -12.41 -5.16
C LEU A 370 18.88 -13.12 -4.01
N LYS A 371 19.07 -12.46 -2.87
CA LYS A 371 19.63 -13.08 -1.66
C LYS A 371 18.74 -14.21 -1.15
N SER A 372 17.43 -14.00 -1.10
CA SER A 372 16.46 -15.04 -0.70
C SER A 372 16.52 -16.27 -1.60
N GLU A 373 16.70 -16.08 -2.91
CA GLU A 373 16.85 -17.18 -3.86
C GLU A 373 18.19 -17.91 -3.71
N LEU A 374 19.25 -17.20 -3.30
CA LEU A 374 20.57 -17.77 -3.06
C LEU A 374 20.66 -18.52 -1.73
N GLU A 375 19.91 -18.12 -0.70
CA GLU A 375 20.02 -18.64 0.67
C GLU A 375 19.87 -20.18 0.78
N PRO A 376 18.93 -20.84 0.08
CA PRO A 376 18.83 -22.30 0.07
C PRO A 376 20.10 -23.01 -0.41
N PHE A 377 20.89 -22.34 -1.27
CA PHE A 377 22.13 -22.87 -1.83
C PHE A 377 23.36 -22.65 -0.95
N ARG A 378 23.25 -21.82 0.09
CA ARG A 378 24.33 -21.48 1.04
C ARG A 378 24.86 -22.69 1.81
N HIS A 379 24.04 -23.73 1.96
CA HIS A 379 24.35 -24.93 2.75
C HIS A 379 24.49 -26.22 1.94
N LEU A 380 24.34 -26.20 0.60
CA LEU A 380 24.50 -27.43 -0.20
C LEU A 380 25.91 -28.03 -0.04
N ARG A 381 25.98 -29.35 0.20
CA ARG A 381 27.25 -30.12 0.22
C ARG A 381 27.58 -30.54 -1.22
N LEU A 382 28.82 -30.30 -1.65
CA LEU A 382 29.28 -30.38 -3.05
C LEU A 382 29.04 -31.73 -3.74
N ARG A 383 28.43 -31.63 -4.93
CA ARG A 383 28.28 -32.55 -6.09
C ARG A 383 26.83 -32.92 -6.35
N VAL A 384 26.15 -31.99 -7.00
CA VAL A 384 24.82 -32.20 -7.60
C VAL A 384 24.99 -33.14 -8.79
N THR A 385 24.28 -34.26 -8.82
CA THR A 385 24.30 -35.17 -9.97
C THR A 385 23.67 -34.49 -11.20
N PRO A 386 24.00 -34.88 -12.45
CA PRO A 386 23.37 -34.32 -13.65
C PRO A 386 21.83 -34.45 -13.70
N ARG A 387 21.25 -35.34 -12.88
CA ARG A 387 19.80 -35.47 -12.71
C ARG A 387 19.25 -34.40 -11.77
N GLN A 388 19.84 -34.24 -10.58
CA GLN A 388 19.47 -33.18 -9.65
C GLN A 388 19.69 -31.77 -10.23
N LYS A 389 20.71 -31.60 -11.07
CA LYS A 389 20.95 -30.33 -11.78
C LYS A 389 19.81 -29.99 -12.74
N ARG A 390 19.20 -31.00 -13.39
CA ARG A 390 18.01 -30.82 -14.24
C ARG A 390 16.76 -30.51 -13.42
N ASP A 391 16.59 -31.16 -12.28
CA ASP A 391 15.45 -30.92 -11.38
C ASP A 391 15.52 -29.52 -10.73
N GLU A 392 16.71 -28.96 -10.58
CA GLU A 392 16.96 -27.62 -10.06
C GLU A 392 17.19 -26.54 -11.15
N GLU A 393 17.17 -26.88 -12.44
CA GLU A 393 17.46 -25.93 -13.55
C GLU A 393 16.51 -24.73 -13.52
N SER A 394 15.24 -24.93 -13.14
CA SER A 394 14.29 -23.84 -12.96
C SER A 394 14.71 -22.84 -11.87
N LYS A 395 15.37 -23.30 -10.80
CA LYS A 395 15.86 -22.44 -9.71
C LYS A 395 17.15 -21.73 -10.11
N TYR A 396 18.05 -22.43 -10.82
CA TYR A 396 19.24 -21.82 -11.41
C TYR A 396 18.86 -20.70 -12.40
N GLU A 397 17.82 -20.91 -13.21
CA GLU A 397 17.33 -19.90 -14.16
C GLU A 397 16.67 -18.71 -13.46
N GLN A 398 15.93 -18.93 -12.37
CA GLN A 398 15.41 -17.85 -11.52
C GLN A 398 16.54 -16.97 -10.96
N ILE A 399 17.64 -17.56 -10.49
CA ILE A 399 18.79 -16.82 -9.97
C ILE A 399 19.52 -16.05 -11.08
N ARG A 400 19.71 -16.67 -12.26
CA ARG A 400 20.26 -15.96 -13.44
C ARG A 400 19.38 -14.79 -13.85
N GLN A 401 18.07 -14.98 -13.84
CA GLN A 401 17.11 -13.91 -14.14
C GLN A 401 17.18 -12.80 -13.08
N GLY A 402 17.23 -13.14 -11.80
CA GLY A 402 17.43 -12.18 -10.71
C GLY A 402 18.69 -11.34 -10.92
N CYS A 403 19.82 -11.97 -11.24
CA CYS A 403 21.07 -11.29 -11.58
C CYS A 403 20.92 -10.33 -12.77
N ARG A 404 20.31 -10.77 -13.88
CA ARG A 404 20.07 -9.93 -15.07
C ARG A 404 19.21 -8.70 -14.73
N THR A 405 18.17 -8.90 -13.94
CA THR A 405 17.27 -7.79 -13.58
C THR A 405 17.92 -6.79 -12.63
N LEU A 406 18.77 -7.25 -11.71
CA LEU A 406 19.55 -6.37 -10.83
C LEU A 406 20.58 -5.56 -11.62
N VAL A 407 21.31 -6.19 -12.55
CA VAL A 407 22.23 -5.50 -13.46
C VAL A 407 21.48 -4.46 -14.30
N SER A 408 20.34 -4.83 -14.86
CA SER A 408 19.51 -3.89 -15.63
C SER A 408 19.07 -2.68 -14.80
N ALA A 409 18.74 -2.88 -13.51
CA ALA A 409 18.34 -1.80 -12.61
C ALA A 409 19.52 -0.87 -12.29
N LEU A 410 20.71 -1.42 -12.02
CA LEU A 410 21.94 -0.65 -11.78
C LEU A 410 22.31 0.18 -13.02
N ASP A 411 22.33 -0.43 -14.20
CA ASP A 411 22.67 0.25 -15.44
C ASP A 411 21.62 1.29 -15.83
N GLN A 412 20.35 1.03 -15.56
CA GLN A 412 19.27 1.99 -15.78
C GLN A 412 19.39 3.18 -14.83
N PHE A 413 19.68 2.95 -13.55
CA PHE A 413 19.93 4.03 -12.59
C PHE A 413 21.09 4.91 -13.07
N LYS A 414 22.18 4.30 -13.54
CA LYS A 414 23.32 5.03 -14.10
C LYS A 414 23.01 5.82 -15.37
N ARG A 415 22.15 5.32 -16.26
CA ARG A 415 21.77 6.04 -17.50
C ARG A 415 20.87 7.23 -17.26
N GLN A 416 20.12 7.22 -16.17
CA GLN A 416 19.09 8.21 -15.86
C GLN A 416 19.61 9.32 -14.91
N ARG A 417 20.92 9.32 -14.65
CA ARG A 417 21.71 10.23 -13.83
C ARG A 417 22.94 10.64 -14.62
#